data_AF-E4TR85-F1
#
_entry.id   AF-E4TR85-F1
#
_cell.length_a   1.000
_cell.length_b   1.000
_cell.length_c   1.000
_cell.angle_alpha   90.00
_cell.angle_beta   90.00
_cell.angle_gamma   90.00
#
_symmetry.space_group_name_H-M   'P 1'
#
loop_
_entity.id
_entity.type
_entity.pdbx_description
1 polymer ?
#
loop_
_entity_poly.entity_id
_entity_poly.type
_entity_poly.pdbx_seq_one_letter_code
_entity_poly.pdbx_strand_id
1 'polypeptide(L)'
;MIARFQFLPYYFKYIGLTFFIGYFIMEFYAGFTDGYSGKPPGSTDIDFLPNFISQEVLEIIAYCGLLMYAFARDKIFDEFIYKIRLESVYLVFFGSLIFILGRKVIQGDWEMSASYLFEAQILLYLLINKIRKSVNI
;
A
#
# COMPACT_ATOMS: atom_id res chain seq x y z
N MET A 1 -11.89 -10.92 -23.09
CA MET A 1 -12.55 -9.60 -22.97
C MET A 1 -12.54 -9.22 -21.49
N ILE A 2 -11.59 -8.40 -21.05
CA ILE A 2 -11.39 -8.12 -19.61
C ILE A 2 -12.21 -6.87 -19.27
N ALA A 3 -13.08 -6.98 -18.25
CA ALA A 3 -14.06 -5.98 -17.86
C ALA A 3 -13.39 -4.61 -17.59
N ARG A 4 -13.85 -3.58 -18.31
CA ARG A 4 -13.30 -2.23 -18.28
C ARG A 4 -14.02 -1.37 -17.23
N PHE A 5 -13.77 -1.62 -15.95
CA PHE A 5 -14.24 -0.75 -14.86
C PHE A 5 -13.18 0.31 -14.52
N GLN A 6 -13.14 1.40 -15.27
CA GLN A 6 -12.40 2.62 -14.89
C GLN A 6 -13.36 3.80 -14.98
N PHE A 7 -13.93 4.17 -13.83
CA PHE A 7 -14.96 5.21 -13.71
C PHE A 7 -14.39 6.58 -13.32
N LEU A 8 -13.19 6.64 -12.73
CA LEU A 8 -12.65 7.86 -12.12
C LEU A 8 -11.63 8.60 -13.02
N PRO A 9 -11.68 9.95 -13.10
CA PRO A 9 -10.69 10.75 -13.82
C PRO A 9 -9.26 10.57 -13.31
N TYR A 10 -8.25 10.83 -14.16
CA TYR A 10 -6.82 10.68 -13.85
C TYR A 10 -6.38 11.40 -12.56
N TYR A 11 -6.96 12.56 -12.25
CA TYR A 11 -6.63 13.35 -11.07
C TYR A 11 -6.85 12.61 -9.74
N PHE A 12 -7.84 11.71 -9.70
CA PHE A 12 -8.15 10.90 -8.51
C PHE A 12 -7.02 9.96 -8.13
N LYS A 13 -6.14 9.62 -9.08
CA LYS A 13 -4.94 8.82 -8.82
C LYS A 13 -3.99 9.51 -7.84
N TYR A 14 -3.80 10.82 -7.98
CA TYR A 14 -2.93 11.57 -7.07
C TYR A 14 -3.59 11.79 -5.72
N ILE A 15 -4.90 12.10 -5.71
CA ILE A 15 -5.67 12.32 -4.48
C ILE A 15 -5.64 11.07 -3.61
N GLY A 16 -6.02 9.91 -4.17
CA GLY A 16 -6.04 8.65 -3.44
C GLY A 16 -4.65 8.21 -2.96
N LEU A 17 -3.63 8.42 -3.78
CA LEU A 17 -2.25 8.12 -3.42
C LEU A 17 -1.74 8.99 -2.27
N THR A 18 -2.07 10.29 -2.26
CA THR A 18 -1.66 11.21 -1.19
C THR A 18 -2.27 10.81 0.16
N PHE A 19 -3.56 10.44 0.19
CA PHE A 19 -4.19 9.95 1.42
C PHE A 19 -3.54 8.68 1.94
N PHE A 20 -3.31 7.70 1.06
CA PHE A 20 -2.68 6.44 1.43
C PHE A 20 -1.24 6.63 1.92
N ILE A 21 -0.41 7.39 1.18
CA ILE A 21 0.99 7.63 1.57
C ILE A 21 1.07 8.43 2.88
N GLY A 22 0.19 9.44 3.06
CA GLY A 22 0.15 10.23 4.27
C GLY A 22 -0.15 9.36 5.50
N TYR A 23 -1.19 8.53 5.41
CA TYR A 23 -1.54 7.56 6.46
C TYR A 23 -0.41 6.57 6.73
N PHE A 24 0.12 5.95 5.67
CA PHE A 24 1.20 4.97 5.78
C PHE A 24 2.43 5.54 6.49
N ILE A 25 2.85 6.78 6.19
CA ILE A 25 4.01 7.38 6.84
C ILE A 25 3.76 7.55 8.34
N MET A 26 2.55 7.92 8.74
CA MET A 26 2.17 8.06 10.16
C MET A 26 2.20 6.70 10.87
N GLU A 27 1.55 5.68 10.30
CA GLU A 27 1.55 4.32 10.86
C GLU A 27 2.96 3.71 10.89
N PHE A 28 3.73 3.87 9.82
CA PHE A 28 5.09 3.36 9.75
C PHE A 28 5.96 3.98 10.83
N TYR A 29 5.83 5.30 11.06
CA TYR A 29 6.57 5.98 12.11
C TYR A 29 6.13 5.48 13.50
N ALA A 30 4.83 5.38 13.76
CA ALA A 30 4.31 4.85 15.02
C ALA A 30 4.77 3.42 15.29
N GLY A 31 4.59 2.51 14.34
CA GLY A 31 5.01 1.11 14.44
C GLY A 31 6.52 0.95 14.57
N PHE A 32 7.31 1.79 13.90
CA PHE A 32 8.78 1.79 14.06
C PHE A 32 9.19 2.27 15.46
N THR A 33 8.55 3.33 15.98
CA THR A 33 8.82 3.81 17.34
C THR A 33 8.38 2.82 18.42
N ASP A 34 7.24 2.15 18.24
CA ASP A 34 6.77 1.09 19.15
C ASP A 34 7.75 -0.09 19.16
N GLY A 35 8.14 -0.57 17.97
CA GLY A 35 9.08 -1.67 17.81
C GLY A 35 10.46 -1.37 18.40
N TYR A 36 10.96 -0.14 18.26
CA TYR A 36 12.26 0.25 18.83
C TYR A 36 12.21 0.50 20.34
N SER A 37 11.09 1.02 20.85
CA SER A 37 10.92 1.31 22.28
C SER A 37 10.51 0.09 23.11
N GLY A 38 10.23 -1.05 22.46
CA GLY A 38 9.77 -2.28 23.13
C GLY A 38 8.40 -2.14 23.78
N LYS A 39 7.65 -1.10 23.39
CA LYS A 39 6.28 -0.89 23.86
C LYS A 39 5.32 -1.80 23.09
N PRO A 40 4.16 -2.15 23.68
CA PRO A 40 3.13 -2.87 22.95
C PRO A 40 2.68 -2.08 21.70
N PRO A 41 2.37 -2.77 20.60
CA PRO A 41 1.95 -2.13 19.35
C PRO A 41 0.68 -1.30 19.57
N GLY A 42 0.68 -0.06 19.05
CA GLY A 42 -0.45 0.87 19.18
C GLY A 42 -0.47 1.64 20.50
N SER A 43 0.64 1.67 21.25
CA SER A 43 0.73 2.40 22.52
C SER A 43 1.41 3.76 22.41
N THR A 44 2.06 4.04 21.29
CA THR A 44 2.48 5.40 20.97
C THR A 44 1.29 6.12 20.32
N ASP A 45 0.51 6.81 21.14
CA ASP A 45 -0.46 7.80 20.68
C ASP A 45 0.30 8.94 20.00
N ILE A 46 0.50 8.81 18.69
CA ILE A 46 1.01 9.93 17.90
C ILE A 46 -0.18 10.73 17.39
N ASP A 47 -0.57 11.72 18.17
CA ASP A 47 -1.56 12.73 17.81
C ASP A 47 -1.00 13.66 16.72
N PHE A 48 -0.81 13.13 15.51
CA PHE A 48 -0.41 13.92 14.33
C PHE A 48 -1.55 14.81 13.82
N LEU A 49 -2.79 14.52 14.19
CA LEU A 49 -4.00 15.26 13.80
C LEU A 49 -4.83 15.57 15.05
N PRO A 50 -5.57 16.71 15.07
CA PRO A 50 -6.44 17.04 16.18
C PRO A 50 -7.51 15.95 16.40
N ASN A 51 -7.88 15.70 17.66
CA ASN A 51 -8.81 14.67 18.20
C ASN A 51 -10.22 14.60 17.56
N PHE A 52 -10.47 15.29 16.45
CA PHE A 52 -11.71 15.25 15.69
C PHE A 52 -11.83 14.01 14.79
N ILE A 53 -10.73 13.33 14.44
CA ILE A 53 -10.75 12.16 13.56
C ILE A 53 -10.05 11.00 14.29
N SER A 54 -10.77 9.89 14.52
CA SER A 54 -10.18 8.67 15.09
C SER A 54 -9.24 7.99 14.09
N GLN A 55 -8.25 7.26 14.59
CA GLN A 55 -7.29 6.54 13.74
C GLN A 55 -7.99 5.53 12.81
N GLU A 56 -9.03 4.83 13.30
CA GLU A 56 -9.85 3.92 12.48
C GLU A 56 -10.51 4.62 11.28
N VAL A 57 -10.97 5.86 11.46
CA VAL A 57 -11.56 6.64 10.35
C VAL A 57 -10.50 7.03 9.34
N LEU A 58 -9.28 7.36 9.79
CA LEU A 58 -8.16 7.64 8.90
C LEU A 58 -7.74 6.39 8.11
N GLU A 59 -7.73 5.22 8.74
CA GLU A 59 -7.47 3.93 8.08
C GLU A 59 -8.47 3.67 6.96
N ILE A 60 -9.77 3.84 7.26
CA ILE A 60 -10.84 3.69 6.27
C ILE A 60 -10.69 4.70 5.12
N ILE A 61 -10.33 5.95 5.42
CA ILE A 61 -10.07 6.97 4.39
C ILE A 61 -8.86 6.58 3.54
N ALA A 62 -7.80 6.03 4.13
CA ALA A 62 -6.62 5.57 3.41
C ALA A 62 -6.95 4.41 2.46
N TYR A 63 -7.72 3.41 2.90
CA TYR A 63 -8.19 2.32 2.06
C TYR A 63 -9.16 2.80 0.96
N CYS A 64 -10.05 3.74 1.27
CA CYS A 64 -10.87 4.41 0.26
C CYS A 64 -10.01 5.15 -0.78
N GLY A 65 -8.95 5.84 -0.35
CA GLY A 65 -7.97 6.47 -1.21
C GLY A 65 -7.28 5.45 -2.13
N LEU A 66 -6.98 4.26 -1.61
CA LEU A 66 -6.42 3.17 -2.40
C LEU A 66 -7.39 2.67 -3.47
N LEU A 67 -8.66 2.49 -3.12
CA LEU A 67 -9.70 2.12 -4.07
C LEU A 67 -9.86 3.18 -5.16
N MET A 68 -9.85 4.46 -4.78
CA MET A 68 -9.86 5.57 -5.75
C MET A 68 -8.66 5.51 -6.70
N TYR A 69 -7.46 5.21 -6.18
CA TYR A 69 -6.26 5.01 -7.00
C TYR A 69 -6.43 3.84 -7.97
N ALA A 70 -6.96 2.71 -7.51
CA ALA A 70 -7.14 1.51 -8.33
C ALA A 70 -8.15 1.73 -9.47
N PHE A 71 -9.23 2.48 -9.20
CA PHE A 71 -10.28 2.81 -10.17
C PHE A 71 -9.97 4.02 -11.06
N ALA A 72 -8.92 4.79 -10.75
CA ALA A 72 -8.53 5.95 -11.54
C ALA A 72 -8.02 5.54 -12.93
N ARG A 73 -8.47 6.30 -13.92
CA ARG A 73 -8.15 6.08 -15.34
C ARG A 73 -6.69 6.43 -15.63
N ASP A 74 -5.98 5.59 -16.39
CA ASP A 74 -4.64 5.93 -16.86
C ASP A 74 -4.71 6.93 -18.03
N LYS A 75 -3.77 7.89 -18.07
CA LYS A 75 -3.75 8.99 -19.06
C LYS A 75 -3.55 8.49 -20.50
N ILE A 76 -2.88 7.37 -20.68
CA ILE A 76 -2.65 6.71 -21.97
C ILE A 76 -2.98 5.22 -21.76
N PHE A 77 -3.97 4.72 -22.47
CA PHE A 77 -4.29 3.29 -22.48
C PHE A 77 -3.49 2.61 -23.56
N ASP A 78 -2.54 1.80 -23.14
CA ASP A 78 -1.76 0.93 -24.01
C ASP A 78 -1.77 -0.48 -23.41
N GLU A 79 -1.80 -1.49 -24.28
CA GLU A 79 -1.68 -2.90 -23.91
C GLU A 79 -0.37 -3.15 -23.14
N PHE A 80 0.68 -2.38 -23.45
CA PHE A 80 1.94 -2.36 -22.69
C PHE A 80 1.76 -1.94 -21.23
N ILE A 81 0.95 -0.89 -20.95
CA ILE A 81 0.70 -0.43 -19.57
C ILE A 81 -0.08 -1.48 -18.78
N TYR A 82 -1.02 -2.17 -19.43
CA TYR A 82 -1.74 -3.27 -18.81
C TYR A 82 -0.81 -4.43 -18.45
N LYS A 83 0.08 -4.82 -19.36
CA LYS A 83 1.08 -5.87 -19.13
C LYS A 83 2.02 -5.51 -17.98
N ILE A 84 2.55 -4.29 -17.92
CA ILE A 84 3.42 -3.81 -16.83
C ILE A 84 2.71 -3.89 -15.49
N ARG A 85 1.41 -3.54 -15.44
CA ARG A 85 0.60 -3.61 -14.22
C ARG A 85 0.49 -5.06 -13.72
N LEU A 86 0.14 -5.98 -14.61
CA LEU A 86 -0.02 -7.40 -14.29
C LEU A 86 1.30 -8.03 -13.81
N GLU A 87 2.40 -7.76 -14.52
CA GLU A 87 3.74 -8.22 -14.12
C GLU A 87 4.15 -7.68 -12.75
N SER A 88 3.84 -6.41 -12.45
CA SER A 88 4.13 -5.80 -11.16
C SER A 88 3.34 -6.46 -10.03
N VAL A 89 2.06 -6.79 -10.26
CA VAL A 89 1.24 -7.54 -9.29
C VAL A 89 1.84 -8.90 -9.00
N TYR A 90 2.23 -9.65 -10.04
CA TYR A 90 2.85 -10.96 -9.85
C TYR A 90 4.18 -10.87 -9.09
N LEU A 91 5.05 -9.92 -9.43
CA LEU A 91 6.33 -9.73 -8.74
C LEU A 91 6.14 -9.48 -7.24
N VAL A 92 5.19 -8.64 -6.87
CA VAL A 92 4.89 -8.31 -5.48
C VAL A 92 4.30 -9.52 -4.75
N PHE A 93 3.36 -10.22 -5.39
CA PHE A 93 2.75 -11.41 -4.83
C PHE A 93 3.79 -12.51 -4.57
N PHE A 94 4.59 -12.86 -5.57
CA PHE A 94 5.64 -13.87 -5.41
C PHE A 94 6.74 -13.41 -4.44
N GLY A 95 7.16 -12.14 -4.50
CA GLY A 95 8.16 -11.59 -3.59
C GLY A 95 7.72 -11.64 -2.14
N SER A 96 6.48 -11.23 -1.85
CA SER A 96 5.91 -11.32 -0.50
C SER A 96 5.71 -12.75 -0.02
N LEU A 97 5.31 -13.67 -0.91
CA LEU A 97 5.17 -15.09 -0.57
C LEU A 97 6.53 -15.72 -0.22
N ILE A 98 7.57 -15.44 -1.00
CA ILE A 98 8.94 -15.87 -0.69
C ILE A 98 9.41 -15.28 0.64
N PHE A 99 9.11 -14.00 0.91
CA PHE A 99 9.46 -13.36 2.17
C PHE A 99 8.77 -14.02 3.37
N ILE A 100 7.47 -14.29 3.30
CA ILE A 100 6.71 -14.99 4.35
C ILE A 100 7.27 -16.39 4.59
N LEU A 101 7.49 -17.16 3.51
CA LEU A 101 8.05 -18.51 3.62
C LEU A 101 9.46 -18.51 4.21
N GLY A 102 10.33 -17.60 3.75
CA GLY A 102 11.68 -17.45 4.27
C GLY A 102 11.68 -17.09 5.75
N ARG A 103 10.81 -16.17 6.16
CA ARG A 103 10.66 -15.81 7.58
C ARG A 103 10.17 -16.97 8.43
N LYS A 104 9.17 -17.72 7.96
CA LYS A 104 8.62 -18.89 8.68
C LYS A 104 9.65 -20.00 8.92
N VAL A 105 10.64 -20.13 8.03
CA VAL A 105 11.76 -21.09 8.19
C VAL A 105 12.78 -20.61 9.23
N ILE A 106 13.00 -19.29 9.35
CA ILE A 106 14.02 -18.71 10.24
C ILE A 106 13.49 -18.49 11.67
N GLN A 107 12.22 -18.10 11.82
CA GLN A 107 11.56 -17.87 13.12
C GLN A 107 10.11 -18.37 13.05
N GLY A 108 9.76 -19.29 13.95
CA GLY A 108 8.46 -19.99 13.94
C GLY A 108 7.26 -19.12 14.34
N ASP A 109 7.46 -18.14 15.22
CA ASP A 109 6.36 -17.43 15.89
C ASP A 109 6.46 -15.91 15.68
N TRP A 110 6.25 -15.47 14.43
CA TRP A 110 6.08 -14.04 14.16
C TRP A 110 4.60 -13.71 13.95
N GLU A 111 4.05 -12.97 14.91
CA GLU A 111 2.70 -12.43 14.82
C GLU A 111 2.75 -11.11 14.04
N MET A 112 2.45 -11.17 12.75
CA MET A 112 2.29 -9.99 11.90
C MET A 112 0.82 -9.89 11.49
N SER A 113 0.19 -8.75 11.78
CA SER A 113 -1.19 -8.49 11.35
C SER A 113 -1.31 -8.54 9.83
N ALA A 114 -2.42 -9.08 9.33
CA ALA A 114 -2.69 -9.14 7.90
C ALA A 114 -2.72 -7.74 7.27
N SER A 115 -3.19 -6.71 8.00
CA SER A 115 -3.26 -5.33 7.52
C SER A 115 -1.88 -4.80 7.12
N TYR A 116 -0.87 -4.93 7.99
CA TYR A 116 0.51 -4.52 7.67
C TYR A 116 1.10 -5.23 6.45
N LEU A 117 0.72 -6.51 6.26
CA LEU A 117 1.19 -7.28 5.12
C LEU A 117 0.58 -6.77 3.81
N PHE A 118 -0.71 -6.45 3.82
CA PHE A 118 -1.40 -5.83 2.70
C PHE A 118 -0.83 -4.46 2.36
N GLU A 119 -0.63 -3.60 3.35
CA GLU A 119 -0.05 -2.27 3.13
C GLU A 119 1.35 -2.36 2.52
N ALA A 120 2.21 -3.22 3.06
CA ALA A 120 3.55 -3.45 2.54
C ALA A 120 3.53 -3.97 1.09
N GLN A 121 2.64 -4.92 0.78
CA GLN A 121 2.45 -5.41 -0.60
C GLN A 121 2.03 -4.28 -1.53
N ILE A 122 1.07 -3.45 -1.12
CA ILE A 122 0.58 -2.35 -1.95
C ILE A 122 1.69 -1.32 -2.20
N LEU A 123 2.48 -0.99 -1.19
CA LEU A 123 3.62 -0.09 -1.34
C LEU A 123 4.69 -0.63 -2.28
N LEU A 124 5.06 -1.90 -2.11
CA LEU A 124 5.98 -2.59 -3.01
C LEU A 124 5.46 -2.56 -4.45
N TYR A 125 4.16 -2.79 -4.64
CA TYR A 125 3.52 -2.70 -5.93
C TYR A 125 3.61 -1.31 -6.54
N LEU A 126 3.28 -0.26 -5.78
CA LEU A 126 3.35 1.12 -6.25
C LEU A 126 4.77 1.50 -6.65
N LEU A 127 5.77 1.07 -5.87
CA LEU A 127 7.18 1.34 -6.10
C LEU A 127 7.69 0.60 -7.34
N ILE A 128 7.44 -0.71 -7.45
CA ILE A 128 7.84 -1.53 -8.62
C ILE A 128 7.17 -1.03 -9.89
N ASN A 129 5.87 -0.72 -9.83
CA ASN A 129 5.13 -0.20 -10.97
C ASN A 129 5.67 1.16 -11.42
N LYS A 130 6.03 2.05 -10.47
CA LYS A 130 6.65 3.34 -10.78
C LYS A 130 8.03 3.18 -11.44
N ILE A 131 8.89 2.32 -10.89
CA ILE A 131 10.23 2.06 -11.45
C ILE A 131 10.12 1.46 -12.85
N ARG A 132 9.34 0.39 -13.03
CA ARG A 132 9.18 -0.25 -14.35
C ARG A 132 8.58 0.69 -15.38
N LYS A 133 7.64 1.54 -14.96
CA LYS A 133 7.09 2.56 -15.85
C LYS A 133 8.13 3.60 -16.27
N SER A 134 9.10 3.93 -15.40
CA SER A 134 10.18 4.87 -15.74
C SER A 134 11.29 4.24 -16.59
N VAL A 135 11.45 2.90 -16.57
CA VAL A 135 12.48 2.19 -17.33
C VAL A 135 12.00 1.83 -18.75
N ASN A 136 10.70 1.62 -18.94
CA ASN A 136 10.11 1.19 -20.22
C ASN A 136 9.42 2.32 -21.02
N ILE A 137 9.52 3.57 -20.57
CA ILE A 137 9.09 4.79 -21.31
C ILE A 137 10.36 5.56 -21.68
#